data_AF-A0A6G2KBN4-F1
#
_entry.id   AF-A0A6G2KBN4-F1
#
_cell.length_a   1.000
_cell.length_b   1.000
_cell.length_c   1.000
_cell.angle_alpha   90.00
_cell.angle_beta   90.00
_cell.angle_gamma   90.00
#
_symmetry.space_group_name_H-M   'P 1'
#
loop_
_entity.id
_entity.type
_entity.pdbx_description
1 polymer ?
#
loop_
_entity_poly.entity_id
_entity_poly.type
_entity_poly.pdbx_seq_one_letter_code
_entity_poly.pdbx_strand_id
1 'polypeptide(L)' 'MDRQTGDGLLSYQEWLDELIADRDESGTPITRREYYQKFFNGADTLKIYEQDVAVTARLRERGAITED' A
#
# COMPACT_ATOMS: atom_id res chain seq x y z
N MET A 1 19.48 -14.78 10.73
CA MET A 1 18.19 -14.12 11.07
C MET A 1 17.53 -13.85 9.75
N ASP A 2 16.95 -14.91 9.20
CA ASP A 2 16.57 -15.04 7.80
C ASP A 2 15.10 -14.64 7.70
N ARG A 3 14.85 -13.35 7.50
CA ARG A 3 13.54 -12.90 7.03
C ARG A 3 13.56 -12.94 5.52
N GLN A 4 13.32 -14.11 4.95
CA GLN A 4 13.23 -14.23 3.50
C GLN A 4 12.06 -15.14 3.13
N THR A 5 11.07 -14.47 2.53
CA THR A 5 10.04 -14.94 1.59
C THR A 5 8.91 -15.88 2.08
N GLY A 6 7.77 -15.26 2.38
CA GLY A 6 6.39 -15.81 2.45
C GLY A 6 5.51 -14.77 3.17
N ASP A 7 4.49 -14.11 2.62
CA ASP A 7 3.56 -14.53 1.58
C ASP A 7 2.82 -13.26 1.05
N GLY A 8 3.20 -12.75 -0.12
CA GLY A 8 2.39 -12.00 -1.10
C GLY A 8 1.58 -10.72 -0.75
N LEU A 9 1.19 -10.41 0.48
CA LEU A 9 0.33 -9.27 0.78
C LEU A 9 0.75 -8.60 2.08
N LEU A 10 1.04 -7.30 2.02
CA LEU A 10 1.18 -6.47 3.22
C LEU A 10 -0.09 -6.57 4.04
N SER A 11 0.01 -6.62 5.36
CA SER A 11 -1.19 -6.44 6.18
C SER A 11 -1.77 -5.04 5.94
N TYR A 12 -3.08 -4.86 6.17
CA TYR A 12 -3.73 -3.55 6.03
C TYR A 12 -2.99 -2.44 6.78
N GLN A 13 -2.51 -2.74 7.98
CA GLN A 13 -1.75 -1.81 8.81
C GLN A 13 -0.41 -1.45 8.15
N GLU A 14 0.34 -2.43 7.64
CA GLU A 14 1.61 -2.20 6.95
C GLU A 14 1.41 -1.44 5.63
N TRP A 15 0.38 -1.77 4.86
CA TRP A 15 -0.01 -1.04 3.64
C TRP A 15 -0.34 0.43 3.93
N LEU A 16 -0.95 0.72 5.09
CA LEU A 16 -1.17 2.09 5.54
C LEU A 16 0.11 2.81 5.93
N ASP A 17 1.07 2.10 6.50
CA ASP A 17 2.35 2.64 6.96
C ASP A 17 3.41 2.71 5.83
N GLU A 18 3.10 2.25 4.61
CA GLU A 18 3.97 2.42 3.44
C GLU A 18 4.17 3.89 3.08
N LEU A 19 5.43 4.27 2.84
CA LEU A 19 5.76 5.58 2.27
C LEU A 19 5.30 5.66 0.82
N ILE A 20 4.69 6.77 0.47
CA ILE A 20 4.27 7.06 -0.90
C ILE A 20 5.07 8.24 -1.48
N ALA A 21 4.83 8.54 -2.75
CA ALA A 21 5.49 9.66 -3.43
C ALA A 21 5.05 11.05 -2.92
N ASP A 22 3.96 11.14 -2.15
CA ASP A 22 3.49 12.41 -1.57
C ASP A 22 4.35 12.86 -0.40
N ARG A 23 4.35 14.17 -0.15
CA ARG A 23 5.16 14.81 0.89
C ARG A 23 4.33 15.77 1.73
N ASP A 24 4.75 15.96 2.98
CA ASP A 24 4.22 16.98 3.85
C ASP A 24 4.69 18.40 3.43
N GLU A 25 4.23 19.41 4.14
CA GLU A 25 4.58 20.83 3.88
C GLU A 25 6.08 21.13 4.09
N SER A 26 6.80 20.27 4.81
CA SER A 26 8.25 20.36 5.02
C SER A 26 9.06 19.59 3.97
N GLY A 27 8.40 18.89 3.05
CA GLY A 27 9.03 18.06 2.01
C GLY A 27 9.40 16.65 2.47
N THR A 28 8.94 16.22 3.64
CA THR A 28 9.16 14.86 4.15
C THR A 28 8.21 13.88 3.46
N PRO A 29 8.67 12.71 3.01
CA PRO A 29 7.77 11.65 2.54
C PRO A 29 6.76 11.28 3.62
N ILE A 30 5.49 11.14 3.23
CA ILE A 30 4.43 10.72 4.14
C ILE A 30 4.00 9.28 3.86
N THR A 31 3.41 8.66 4.87
CA THR A 31 2.77 7.36 4.73
C THR A 31 1.46 7.47 3.95
N ARG A 32 1.01 6.34 3.41
CA ARG A 32 -0.30 6.24 2.77
C ARG A 32 -1.43 6.61 3.74
N ARG A 33 -1.30 6.27 5.04
CA ARG A 33 -2.23 6.68 6.11
C ARG A 33 -2.36 8.20 6.19
N GLU A 34 -1.24 8.89 6.30
CA GLU A 34 -1.19 10.35 6.43
C GLU A 34 -1.78 11.02 5.18
N TYR A 35 -1.52 10.46 4.01
CA TYR A 35 -2.12 10.91 2.76
C TYR A 35 -3.65 10.81 2.78
N TYR A 36 -4.21 9.66 3.17
CA TYR A 36 -5.67 9.51 3.27
C TYR A 36 -6.27 10.42 4.33
N GLN A 37 -5.63 10.60 5.48
CA GLN A 37 -6.11 11.53 6.51
C GLN A 37 -6.11 12.98 6.02
N LYS A 38 -5.07 13.39 5.28
CA LYS A 38 -4.91 14.75 4.75
C LYS A 38 -5.92 15.08 3.64
N PHE A 39 -6.12 14.16 2.69
CA PHE A 39 -6.90 14.44 1.48
C PHE A 39 -8.29 13.81 1.45
N PHE A 40 -8.50 12.73 2.22
CA PHE A 40 -9.69 11.90 2.16
C PHE A 40 -10.21 11.63 3.57
N ASN A 41 -10.59 12.72 4.25
CA ASN A 41 -11.08 12.72 5.63
C ASN A 41 -12.37 11.87 5.78
N GLY A 42 -12.20 10.57 6.05
CA GLY A 42 -13.30 9.61 6.18
C GLY A 42 -13.58 8.76 4.93
N ALA A 43 -12.66 8.65 3.97
CA ALA A 43 -12.77 7.60 2.97
C ALA A 43 -12.74 6.21 3.63
N ASP A 44 -13.47 5.27 3.04
CA ASP A 44 -13.39 3.84 3.39
C ASP A 44 -12.03 3.28 2.92
N THR A 45 -10.98 3.63 3.64
CA THR A 45 -9.60 3.26 3.32
C THR A 45 -9.43 1.74 3.24
N LEU A 46 -10.26 1.00 3.99
CA LEU A 46 -10.34 -0.46 3.91
C LEU A 46 -10.79 -0.93 2.52
N LYS A 47 -11.83 -0.30 1.94
CA LYS A 47 -12.32 -0.65 0.59
C LYS A 47 -11.26 -0.39 -0.48
N ILE A 48 -10.47 0.67 -0.31
CA ILE A 48 -9.38 0.99 -1.24
C ILE A 48 -8.28 -0.08 -1.13
N TYR A 49 -7.89 -0.46 0.09
CA TYR A 49 -6.96 -1.55 0.31
C TYR A 49 -7.44 -2.87 -0.31
N GLU A 50 -8.71 -3.25 -0.10
CA GLU A 50 -9.27 -4.48 -0.69
C GLU A 50 -9.20 -4.47 -2.22
N GLN A 51 -9.47 -3.32 -2.84
CA GLN A 51 -9.35 -3.15 -4.29
C GLN A 51 -7.89 -3.25 -4.76
N ASP A 52 -6.95 -2.63 -4.05
CA ASP A 52 -5.53 -2.65 -4.36
C ASP A 52 -4.95 -4.08 -4.29
N VAL A 53 -5.29 -4.80 -3.23
CA VAL A 53 -4.98 -6.22 -3.05
C VAL A 53 -5.53 -7.06 -4.21
N ALA A 54 -6.80 -6.86 -4.57
CA ALA A 54 -7.45 -7.60 -5.65
C ALA A 54 -6.85 -7.30 -7.03
N VAL A 55 -6.49 -6.04 -7.30
CA VAL A 55 -5.83 -5.64 -8.54
C VAL A 55 -4.43 -6.23 -8.61
N THR A 56 -3.66 -6.15 -7.52
CA THR A 56 -2.30 -6.71 -7.43
C THR A 56 -2.31 -8.21 -7.66
N ALA A 57 -3.23 -8.94 -7.02
CA ALA A 57 -3.40 -10.38 -7.25
C ALA A 57 -3.66 -10.71 -8.72
N ARG A 58 -4.60 -10.00 -9.36
CA ARG A 58 -4.92 -10.19 -10.79
C ARG A 58 -3.75 -9.88 -11.72
N LEU A 59 -2.94 -8.87 -11.39
CA LEU A 59 -1.77 -8.50 -12.18
C LEU A 59 -0.66 -9.57 -12.07
N ARG A 60 -0.49 -10.19 -10.89
CA ARG A 60 0.39 -11.34 -10.70
C ARG A 60 -0.08 -12.57 -11.47
N GLU A 61 -1.37 -12.90 -11.41
CA GLU A 61 -1.94 -14.02 -12.19
C GLU A 61 -1.72 -13.87 -13.70
N ARG A 62 -1.68 -12.62 -14.19
CA ARG A 62 -1.43 -12.31 -15.59
C ARG A 62 0.05 -12.26 -15.96
N GLY A 63 0.96 -12.46 -15.00
CA GLY A 63 2.40 -12.33 -15.19
C GLY A 63 2.86 -10.90 -15.51
N ALA A 64 2.01 -9.89 -15.29
CA ALA A 64 2.32 -8.49 -15.55
C ALA A 64 3.23 -7.89 -14.47
N ILE A 65 3.21 -8.49 -13.29
CA ILE A 65 4.13 -8.22 -12.20
C ILE A 65 4.79 -9.55 -11.88
N THR A 66 6.06 -9.68 -12.25
CA THR A 66 6.92 -10.79 -11.82
C THR A 66 7.62 -10.37 -10.53
N GLU A 67 7.48 -11.20 -9.49
CA GLU A 67 8.27 -11.09 -8.27
C GLU A 67 9.72 -11.43 -8.63
N ASP A 68 10.64 -10.46 -8.51
CA ASP A 68 12.09 -10.68 -8.62
C ASP A 68 12.63 -11.29 -7.32
#